data_AF-A0A3D6BLL6-F1
#
_entry.id   AF-A0A3D6BLL6-F1
#
_cell.length_a   1.000
_cell.length_b   1.000
_cell.length_c   1.000
_cell.angle_alpha   90.00
_cell.angle_beta   90.00
_cell.angle_gamma   90.00
#
_symmetry.space_group_name_H-M   'P 1'
#
loop_
_entity.id
_entity.type
_entity.pdbx_description
1 polymer ?
#
loop_
_entity_poly.entity_id
_entity_poly.type
_entity_poly.pdbx_seq_one_letter_code
_entity_poly.pdbx_strand_id
1 'polypeptide(L)'
;SFTRLLVALKLAKIPDAINWNQIYGVAFLGGIGFTMSLFINELAFTNEEFIYTAKVSILFASLIAGTIGSIILLKNTKKLKIKNV
;
A
#
# COMPACT_ATOMS: atom_id res chain seq x y z
N SER A 1 8.31 -4.72 -0.57
CA SER A 1 9.39 -5.61 -1.09
C SER A 1 10.80 -5.16 -0.71
N PHE A 2 11.14 -3.87 -0.79
CA PHE A 2 12.47 -3.38 -0.38
C PHE A 2 12.84 -3.69 1.09
N THR A 3 11.86 -3.62 2.00
CA THR A 3 12.03 -4.00 3.42
C THR A 3 12.63 -5.40 3.61
N ARG A 4 12.29 -6.37 2.74
CA ARG A 4 12.83 -7.73 2.83
C ARG A 4 14.32 -7.77 2.50
N LEU A 5 14.76 -6.92 1.56
CA LEU A 5 16.15 -6.80 1.18
C LEU A 5 16.98 -6.15 2.29
N LEU A 6 16.50 -5.08 2.92
CA LEU A 6 17.22 -4.46 4.06
C LEU A 6 17.36 -5.39 5.25
N VAL A 7 16.30 -6.16 5.55
CA VAL A 7 16.33 -7.15 6.65
C VAL A 7 17.33 -8.26 6.33
N ALA A 8 17.38 -8.72 5.07
CA ALA A 8 18.37 -9.72 4.64
C ALA A 8 19.81 -9.18 4.73
N LEU A 9 20.02 -7.89 4.43
CA LEU A 9 21.32 -7.21 4.55
C LEU A 9 21.66 -6.77 5.98
N LYS A 10 20.83 -7.10 6.98
CA LYS A 10 20.97 -6.66 8.39
C LYS A 10 21.01 -5.13 8.59
N LEU A 11 20.57 -4.35 7.59
CA LEU A 11 20.48 -2.89 7.65
C LEU A 11 19.21 -2.41 8.36
N ALA A 12 18.21 -3.28 8.49
CA ALA A 12 16.97 -3.01 9.23
C ALA A 12 16.55 -4.24 10.05
N LYS A 13 15.95 -4.01 11.21
CA LYS A 13 15.39 -5.07 12.07
C LYS A 13 13.88 -4.89 12.20
N ILE A 14 13.13 -5.97 11.99
CA ILE A 14 11.68 -5.97 12.24
C ILE A 14 11.45 -6.11 13.75
N PRO A 15 10.66 -5.22 14.39
CA PRO A 15 10.27 -5.35 15.79
C PRO A 15 9.45 -6.62 16.03
N ASP A 16 9.61 -7.26 17.20
CA ASP A 16 8.93 -8.52 17.54
C ASP A 16 7.39 -8.41 17.55
N ALA A 17 6.86 -7.18 17.61
CA ALA A 17 5.43 -6.90 17.57
C ALA A 17 4.84 -6.84 16.14
N ILE A 18 5.66 -6.81 15.09
CA ILE A 18 5.22 -6.64 13.70
C ILE A 18 5.37 -7.93 12.91
N ASN A 19 4.27 -8.40 12.33
CA ASN A 19 4.27 -9.57 11.45
C ASN A 19 4.55 -9.17 9.99
N TRP A 20 5.20 -10.04 9.22
CA TRP A 20 5.43 -9.84 7.79
C TRP A 20 4.14 -9.54 7.01
N ASN A 21 3.03 -10.17 7.38
CA ASN A 21 1.73 -9.89 6.76
C ASN A 21 1.26 -8.45 6.97
N GLN A 22 1.58 -7.83 8.11
CA GLN A 22 1.27 -6.42 8.34
C GLN A 22 2.14 -5.51 7.47
N ILE A 23 3.43 -5.86 7.29
CA ILE A 23 4.32 -5.11 6.37
C ILE A 23 3.77 -5.16 4.94
N TYR A 24 3.31 -6.32 4.48
CA TYR A 24 2.68 -6.45 3.18
C TYR A 24 1.35 -5.66 3.10
N GLY A 25 0.50 -5.75 4.12
CA GLY A 25 -0.76 -4.99 4.17
C GLY A 25 -0.55 -3.48 4.12
N VAL A 26 0.38 -2.95 4.93
CA VAL A 26 0.75 -1.52 4.92
C VAL A 26 1.41 -1.14 3.59
N ALA A 27 2.20 -2.01 2.96
CA ALA A 27 2.76 -1.74 1.64
C ALA A 27 1.68 -1.60 0.56
N PHE A 28 0.63 -2.42 0.60
CA PHE A 28 -0.51 -2.28 -0.30
C PHE A 28 -1.28 -0.97 -0.05
N LEU A 29 -1.50 -0.59 1.22
CA LEU A 29 -2.14 0.69 1.56
C LEU A 29 -1.28 1.89 1.16
N GLY A 30 0.04 1.81 1.35
CA GLY A 30 0.98 2.86 0.92
C GLY A 30 1.06 3.01 -0.60
N GLY A 31 0.61 2.00 -1.36
CA GLY A 31 0.48 2.05 -2.82
C GLY A 31 -0.79 2.74 -3.32
N ILE A 32 -1.67 3.24 -2.44
CA ILE A 32 -2.87 3.98 -2.84
C ILE A 32 -2.45 5.38 -3.30
N GLY A 33 -2.24 5.52 -4.61
CA GLY A 33 -1.73 6.74 -5.22
C GLY A 33 -2.80 7.73 -5.69
N PHE A 34 -4.10 7.48 -5.48
CA PHE A 34 -5.24 8.19 -6.07
C PHE A 34 -4.95 9.64 -6.51
N THR A 35 -4.71 10.56 -5.56
CA THR A 35 -4.50 11.98 -5.85
C THR A 35 -3.20 12.29 -6.60
N MET A 36 -2.09 11.62 -6.23
CA MET A 36 -0.79 11.84 -6.89
C MET A 36 -0.72 11.20 -8.28
N SER A 37 -1.31 10.02 -8.46
CA SER A 37 -1.42 9.35 -9.75
C SER A 37 -2.32 10.10 -10.72
N LEU A 38 -3.43 10.68 -10.23
CA LEU A 38 -4.29 11.54 -11.04
C LEU A 38 -3.55 12.80 -11.51
N PHE A 39 -2.74 13.41 -10.66
CA PHE A 39 -1.90 14.55 -11.04
C PHE A 39 -0.87 14.18 -12.12
N ILE A 40 -0.19 13.05 -11.96
CA ILE A 40 0.75 12.54 -12.98
C ILE A 40 0.03 12.27 -14.30
N ASN A 41 -1.21 11.76 -14.25
CA ASN A 41 -2.00 11.48 -15.44
C ASN A 41 -2.30 12.74 -16.28
N GLU A 42 -2.66 13.84 -15.61
CA GLU A 42 -2.89 15.15 -16.27
C GLU A 42 -1.60 15.72 -16.90
N LEU A 43 -0.43 15.37 -16.36
CA LEU A 43 0.86 15.78 -16.92
C LEU A 43 1.36 14.87 -18.04
N ALA A 44 0.98 13.58 -18.00
CA ALA A 44 1.51 12.56 -18.90
C ALA A 44 0.79 12.50 -20.25
N PHE A 45 -0.48 12.90 -20.32
CA PHE A 45 -1.29 12.80 -21.53
C PHE A 45 -1.96 14.13 -21.86
N THR A 46 -1.97 14.46 -23.15
CA THR A 46 -2.65 15.63 -23.72
C THR A 46 -3.94 15.29 -24.45
N ASN A 47 -4.18 14.01 -24.76
CA ASN A 47 -5.42 13.54 -25.40
C ASN A 47 -6.44 13.14 -24.31
N GLU A 48 -7.64 13.73 -24.37
CA GLU A 48 -8.70 13.53 -23.37
C GLU A 48 -9.16 12.07 -23.24
N GLU A 49 -9.13 11.27 -24.31
CA GLU A 49 -9.54 9.87 -24.28
C GLU A 49 -8.60 9.01 -23.43
N PHE A 50 -7.29 9.27 -23.51
CA PHE A 50 -6.29 8.60 -22.69
C PHE A 50 -6.36 9.07 -21.24
N ILE A 51 -6.58 10.36 -21.00
CA ILE A 51 -6.76 10.91 -19.66
C ILE A 51 -7.95 10.23 -18.98
N TYR A 52 -9.09 10.09 -19.65
CA TYR A 52 -10.28 9.45 -19.10
C TYR A 52 -10.05 7.98 -18.74
N THR A 53 -9.51 7.20 -19.68
CA THR A 53 -9.21 5.77 -19.47
C THR A 53 -8.24 5.55 -18.32
N ALA A 54 -7.21 6.38 -18.22
CA ALA A 54 -6.23 6.30 -17.16
C ALA A 54 -6.81 6.71 -15.79
N LYS A 55 -7.68 7.73 -15.71
CA LYS A 55 -8.41 8.08 -14.48
C LYS A 55 -9.19 6.91 -13.92
N VAL A 56 -9.95 6.22 -14.78
CA VAL A 56 -10.74 5.03 -14.39
C VAL A 56 -9.82 3.91 -13.91
N SER A 57 -8.70 3.69 -14.61
CA SER A 57 -7.71 2.67 -14.25
C SER A 57 -7.06 2.95 -12.88
N ILE A 58 -6.68 4.19 -12.61
CA ILE A 58 -6.08 4.63 -11.34
C ILE A 58 -7.06 4.42 -10.18
N LEU A 59 -8.33 4.81 -10.38
CA LEU A 59 -9.40 4.60 -9.41
C LEU A 59 -9.60 3.11 -9.11
N PHE A 60 -9.69 2.29 -10.15
CA PHE A 60 -9.90 0.86 -10.03
C PHE A 60 -8.72 0.16 -9.34
N ALA A 61 -7.48 0.49 -9.71
CA ALA A 61 -6.28 -0.03 -9.07
C ALA A 61 -6.18 0.39 -7.59
N SER A 62 -6.52 1.65 -7.28
CA SER A 62 -6.52 2.15 -5.90
C SER A 62 -7.56 1.44 -5.04
N LEU A 63 -8.74 1.17 -5.59
CA LEU A 63 -9.78 0.40 -4.91
C LEU A 63 -9.31 -1.02 -4.61
N ILE A 64 -8.74 -1.72 -5.59
CA ILE A 64 -8.20 -3.07 -5.42
C ILE A 64 -7.09 -3.09 -4.37
N ALA A 65 -6.13 -2.16 -4.46
CA ALA A 65 -5.02 -2.05 -3.51
C ALA A 65 -5.52 -1.79 -2.09
N GLY A 66 -6.47 -0.86 -1.91
CA GLY A 66 -7.08 -0.56 -0.62
C GLY A 66 -7.87 -1.72 -0.03
N THR A 67 -8.62 -2.45 -0.87
CA THR A 67 -9.40 -3.61 -0.45
C THR A 67 -8.49 -4.76 0.00
N ILE A 68 -7.48 -5.10 -0.81
CA ILE A 68 -6.51 -6.15 -0.50
C ILE A 68 -5.70 -5.77 0.75
N GLY A 69 -5.15 -4.55 0.80
CA GLY A 69 -4.39 -4.06 1.95
C GLY A 69 -5.19 -4.09 3.24
N SER A 70 -6.44 -3.62 3.20
CA SER A 70 -7.35 -3.64 4.36
C SER A 70 -7.68 -5.06 4.80
N ILE A 71 -8.00 -5.98 3.88
CA ILE A 71 -8.30 -7.38 4.22
C ILE A 71 -7.08 -8.05 4.88
N ILE A 72 -5.88 -7.84 4.34
CA ILE A 72 -4.65 -8.41 4.90
C ILE A 72 -4.41 -7.90 6.31
N LEU A 73 -4.61 -6.60 6.56
CA LEU A 73 -4.43 -6.02 7.88
C LEU A 73 -5.48 -6.49 8.87
N LEU A 74 -6.77 -6.46 8.50
CA LEU A 74 -7.87 -6.88 9.36
C LEU A 74 -7.74 -8.35 9.77
N LYS A 75 -7.27 -9.23 8.87
CA LYS A 75 -6.99 -10.64 9.18
C LYS A 75 -5.77 -10.85 10.08
N ASN A 76 -4.81 -9.90 10.09
CA ASN A 76 -3.55 -10.02 10.83
C ASN A 76 -3.43 -9.10 12.05
N THR A 77 -4.47 -8.32 12.36
CA THR A 77 -4.63 -7.69 13.67
C THR A 77 -4.95 -8.76 14.72
N LYS A 78 -3.91 -9.45 15.22
CA LYS A 78 -3.98 -10.04 16.56
C LYS A 78 -4.21 -8.87 17.52
N LYS A 79 -5.30 -8.91 18.31
CA LYS A 79 -5.63 -7.94 19.35
C LYS A 79 -4.33 -7.50 20.04
N LEU A 80 -3.98 -6.21 19.90
CA LEU A 80 -2.97 -5.59 20.73
C LEU A 80 -3.44 -5.82 22.17
N LYS A 81 -2.84 -6.80 22.87
CA LYS A 81 -2.94 -6.88 24.33
C LYS A 81 -2.23 -5.62 24.80
N ILE A 82 -3.00 -4.56 25.03
CA ILE A 82 -2.57 -3.39 25.76
C ILE A 82 -2.13 -3.96 27.11
N LYS A 83 -0.81 -4.11 27.27
CA LYS A 83 -0.20 -4.47 28.53
C LYS A 83 -0.34 -3.22 29.37
N ASN A 84 -1.43 -3.15 30.13
CA ASN A 84 -1.63 -2.13 31.15
C ASN A 84 -0.37 -2.10 32.02
N VAL A 85 0.23 -0.91 32.11
CA VAL A 85 1.28 -0.57 33.07
C VAL A 85 0.65 -0.50 34.46
#